data_AF-A0A1I0CT80-F1
#
_entry.id   AF-A0A1I0CT80-F1
#
_cell.length_a   1.000
_cell.length_b   1.000
_cell.length_c   1.000
_cell.angle_alpha   90.00
_cell.angle_beta   90.00
_cell.angle_gamma   90.00
#
_symmetry.space_group_name_H-M   'P 1'
#
loop_
_entity.id
_entity.type
_entity.pdbx_description
1 polymer ?
#
loop_
_entity_poly.entity_id
_entity_poly.type
_entity_poly.pdbx_seq_one_letter_code
_entity_poly.pdbx_strand_id
1 'polypeptide(L)'
;MNIQLNVLFTFFVENLAIAIIALSFLALVCGAILGYAAKRFFVTGDPIVDKIDALLPQSQCAQCGYPGCKPYAQAVGEQGEAINKCAPGGEQVMLKIAELLGVDPQPIGEGAVAEPVKKVAYIDEDNCIGCVKCIQVCPVDAIVGATRAMHTVITDACTGCDLCVAPCPTNCITMITKEELRALKFKSLAAISIDEIITKPLTDDDTNNQVNNNSQNTNEGCQ
;
A
#
# COMPACT_ATOMS: atom_id res chain seq x y z
N MET A 1 -4.78 98.10 1.77
CA MET A 1 -5.65 97.09 1.16
C MET A 1 -4.87 95.88 0.61
N ASN A 2 -3.71 96.08 -0.05
CA ASN A 2 -2.89 94.97 -0.59
C ASN A 2 -2.31 94.00 0.45
N ILE A 3 -2.01 94.45 1.68
CA ILE A 3 -1.42 93.59 2.74
C ILE A 3 -2.43 92.55 3.24
N GLN A 4 -3.70 92.92 3.44
CA GLN A 4 -4.75 91.99 3.88
C GLN A 4 -5.05 90.92 2.81
N LEU A 5 -4.97 91.28 1.52
CA LEU A 5 -5.16 90.34 0.41
C LEU A 5 -4.01 89.33 0.31
N ASN A 6 -2.77 89.78 0.54
CA ASN A 6 -1.60 88.89 0.53
C ASN A 6 -1.61 87.91 1.71
N VAL A 7 -2.00 88.37 2.91
CA VAL A 7 -2.11 87.50 4.10
C VAL A 7 -3.18 86.43 3.91
N LEU A 8 -4.34 86.80 3.35
CA LEU A 8 -5.42 85.84 3.05
C LEU A 8 -4.99 84.84 1.96
N PHE A 9 -4.27 85.30 0.93
CA PHE A 9 -3.76 84.44 -0.13
C PHE A 9 -2.68 83.46 0.39
N THR A 10 -1.76 83.91 1.23
CA THR A 10 -0.76 83.05 1.89
C THR A 10 -1.43 82.00 2.76
N PHE A 11 -2.45 82.37 3.54
CA PHE A 11 -3.19 81.42 4.39
C PHE A 11 -3.95 80.38 3.54
N PHE A 12 -4.51 80.77 2.41
CA PHE A 12 -5.19 79.86 1.49
C PHE A 12 -4.21 78.88 0.82
N VAL A 13 -3.04 79.37 0.40
CA VAL A 13 -1.98 78.55 -0.19
C VAL A 13 -1.39 77.56 0.81
N GLU A 14 -1.19 77.96 2.08
CA GLU A 14 -0.71 77.06 3.14
C GLU A 14 -1.70 75.91 3.42
N ASN A 15 -2.99 76.22 3.56
CA ASN A 15 -4.01 75.20 3.79
C ASN A 15 -4.18 74.25 2.58
N LEU A 16 -4.11 74.80 1.36
CA LEU A 16 -4.16 74.00 0.13
C LEU A 16 -2.95 73.07 0.03
N ALA A 17 -1.75 73.56 0.38
CA ALA A 17 -0.55 72.74 0.41
C ALA A 17 -0.65 71.59 1.42
N ILE A 18 -1.15 71.87 2.64
CA ILE A 18 -1.37 70.84 3.67
C ILE A 18 -2.35 69.77 3.18
N ALA A 19 -3.46 70.17 2.54
CA ALA A 19 -4.45 69.25 2.00
C ALA A 19 -3.86 68.33 0.91
N ILE A 20 -3.11 68.90 -0.04
CA ILE A 20 -2.46 68.13 -1.11
C ILE A 20 -1.45 67.13 -0.54
N ILE A 21 -0.65 67.55 0.45
CA ILE A 21 0.34 66.68 1.11
C ILE A 21 -0.35 65.55 1.88
N ALA A 22 -1.40 65.86 2.65
CA ALA A 22 -2.15 64.86 3.41
C ALA A 22 -2.79 63.80 2.51
N LEU A 23 -3.41 64.22 1.40
CA LEU A 23 -4.02 63.29 0.43
C LEU A 23 -2.97 62.45 -0.29
N SER A 24 -1.84 63.05 -0.67
CA SER A 24 -0.74 62.34 -1.33
C SER A 24 -0.10 61.31 -0.41
N PHE A 25 0.09 61.65 0.87
CA PHE A 25 0.60 60.74 1.88
C PHE A 25 -0.36 59.57 2.12
N LEU A 26 -1.66 59.85 2.28
CA LEU A 26 -2.67 58.80 2.44
C LEU A 26 -2.75 57.88 1.21
N ALA A 27 -2.69 58.44 0.00
CA ALA A 27 -2.68 57.67 -1.24
C ALA A 27 -1.43 56.78 -1.33
N LEU A 28 -0.26 57.29 -0.95
CA LEU A 28 0.98 56.51 -0.92
C LEU A 28 0.92 55.38 0.10
N VAL A 29 0.41 55.65 1.32
CA VAL A 29 0.26 54.65 2.37
C VAL A 29 -0.73 53.56 1.95
N CYS A 30 -1.92 53.93 1.51
CA CYS A 30 -2.93 52.96 1.05
C CYS A 30 -2.44 52.17 -0.17
N GLY A 31 -1.79 52.82 -1.14
CA GLY A 31 -1.21 52.18 -2.30
C GLY A 31 -0.09 51.19 -1.93
N ALA A 32 0.79 51.56 -1.00
CA ALA A 32 1.83 50.67 -0.50
C ALA A 32 1.24 49.46 0.24
N ILE A 33 0.22 49.66 1.08
CA ILE A 33 -0.46 48.59 1.81
C ILE A 33 -1.13 47.60 0.84
N LEU A 34 -1.91 48.10 -0.13
CA LEU A 34 -2.59 47.24 -1.12
C LEU A 34 -1.60 46.55 -2.05
N GLY A 35 -0.54 47.25 -2.48
CA GLY A 35 0.53 46.67 -3.30
C GLY A 35 1.29 45.57 -2.56
N TYR A 36 1.58 45.78 -1.27
CA TYR A 36 2.22 44.77 -0.42
C TYR A 36 1.30 43.55 -0.23
N ALA A 37 0.02 43.78 0.06
CA ALA A 37 -0.96 42.70 0.20
C ALA A 37 -1.07 41.87 -1.09
N ALA A 38 -1.22 42.53 -2.25
CA ALA A 38 -1.32 41.84 -3.54
C ALA A 38 -0.09 40.96 -3.82
N LYS A 39 1.12 41.44 -3.49
CA LYS A 39 2.36 40.67 -3.67
C LYS A 39 2.48 39.52 -2.66
N ARG A 40 2.03 39.71 -1.41
CA ARG A 40 2.17 38.72 -0.34
C ARG A 40 1.23 37.52 -0.50
N PHE A 41 0.06 37.75 -1.08
CA PHE A 41 -1.01 36.75 -1.26
C PHE A 41 -1.08 36.18 -2.69
N PHE A 42 -0.15 36.54 -3.56
CA PHE A 42 -0.04 35.90 -4.87
C PHE A 42 0.48 34.46 -4.70
N VAL A 43 -0.44 33.50 -4.66
CA VAL A 43 -0.13 32.07 -4.70
C VAL A 43 -0.18 31.63 -6.16
N THR A 44 0.97 31.22 -6.70
CA THR A 44 1.09 30.63 -8.04
C THR A 44 0.68 29.15 -8.01
N GLY A 45 -0.61 28.88 -8.18
CA GLY A 45 -1.15 27.52 -8.34
C GLY A 45 -2.41 27.26 -7.53
N ASP A 46 -3.12 26.19 -7.88
CA ASP A 46 -4.26 25.72 -7.10
C ASP A 46 -3.78 25.12 -5.76
N PRO A 47 -4.21 25.66 -4.61
CA PRO A 47 -3.70 25.24 -3.30
C PRO A 47 -4.06 23.79 -2.94
N ILE A 48 -4.97 23.16 -3.69
CA ILE A 48 -5.33 21.75 -3.56
C ILE A 48 -4.27 20.87 -4.25
N VAL A 49 -3.84 21.25 -5.45
CA VAL A 49 -2.83 20.50 -6.22
C VAL A 49 -1.52 20.43 -5.45
N ASP A 50 -1.07 21.54 -4.85
CA ASP A 50 0.16 21.57 -4.06
C ASP A 50 0.08 20.67 -2.82
N LYS A 51 -1.10 20.55 -2.21
CA LYS A 51 -1.33 19.62 -1.08
C LYS A 51 -1.29 18.17 -1.52
N ILE A 52 -1.91 17.85 -2.66
CA ILE A 52 -1.87 16.50 -3.22
C ILE A 52 -0.43 16.13 -3.60
N ASP A 53 0.29 17.04 -4.27
CA ASP A 53 1.70 16.83 -4.63
C ASP A 53 2.55 16.55 -3.39
N ALA A 54 2.36 17.31 -2.30
CA ALA A 54 3.07 17.07 -1.04
C ALA A 54 2.75 15.71 -0.36
N LEU A 55 1.59 15.11 -0.64
CA LEU A 55 1.23 13.78 -0.15
C LEU A 55 1.82 12.63 -0.99
N LEU A 56 2.17 12.91 -2.24
CA LEU A 56 2.75 11.91 -3.14
C LEU A 56 4.20 11.59 -2.75
N PRO A 57 4.71 10.39 -3.09
CA PRO A 57 6.04 9.94 -2.67
C PRO A 57 7.21 10.64 -3.39
N GLN A 58 6.95 11.53 -4.34
CA GLN A 58 7.94 12.32 -5.11
C GLN A 58 9.04 11.50 -5.77
N SER A 59 8.74 10.22 -6.04
CA SER A 59 9.65 9.29 -6.68
C SER A 59 9.74 9.48 -8.20
N GLN A 60 8.87 10.31 -8.79
CA GLN A 60 8.83 10.60 -10.23
C GLN A 60 8.88 9.35 -11.14
N CYS A 61 8.31 8.23 -10.67
CA CYS A 61 8.41 6.92 -11.33
C CYS A 61 7.49 6.74 -12.54
N ALA A 62 6.54 7.66 -12.76
CA ALA A 62 5.58 7.65 -13.87
C ALA A 62 4.69 6.39 -14.03
N GLN A 63 4.61 5.52 -13.01
CA GLN A 63 3.82 4.28 -13.06
C GLN A 63 2.31 4.53 -13.16
N CYS A 64 1.83 5.69 -12.74
CA CYS A 64 0.43 6.10 -12.84
C CYS A 64 0.02 6.62 -14.25
N GLY A 65 0.95 6.66 -15.21
CA GLY A 65 0.70 7.16 -16.57
C GLY A 65 0.96 8.66 -16.77
N TYR A 66 1.45 9.36 -15.73
CA TYR A 66 1.79 10.78 -15.78
C TYR A 66 3.32 10.99 -15.72
N PRO A 67 3.86 12.05 -16.33
CA PRO A 67 5.31 12.30 -16.39
C PRO A 67 5.94 12.67 -15.03
N GLY A 68 5.16 12.74 -13.95
CA GLY A 68 5.62 13.00 -12.59
C GLY A 68 4.46 13.09 -11.59
N CYS A 69 4.77 13.37 -10.33
CA CYS A 69 3.78 13.48 -9.26
C CYS A 69 2.93 14.74 -9.39
N LYS A 70 3.53 15.90 -9.70
CA LYS A 70 2.81 17.17 -9.91
C LYS A 70 1.73 17.13 -11.00
N PRO A 71 1.98 16.63 -12.23
CA PRO A 71 0.93 16.52 -13.25
C PRO A 71 -0.15 15.50 -12.88
N TYR A 72 0.17 14.46 -12.10
CA TYR A 72 -0.84 13.57 -11.53
C TYR A 72 -1.71 14.29 -10.48
N ALA A 73 -1.09 15.08 -9.58
CA ALA A 73 -1.79 15.89 -8.60
C ALA A 73 -2.73 16.91 -9.27
N GLN A 74 -2.34 17.49 -10.40
CA GLN A 74 -3.19 18.36 -11.20
C GLN A 74 -4.38 17.62 -11.81
N ALA A 75 -4.15 16.43 -12.39
CA ALA A 75 -5.24 15.63 -12.94
C ALA A 75 -6.25 15.22 -11.85
N VAL A 76 -5.78 14.88 -10.66
CA VAL A 76 -6.66 14.52 -9.54
C VAL A 76 -7.40 15.75 -8.99
N GLY A 77 -6.71 16.89 -8.84
CA GLY A 77 -7.29 18.10 -8.24
C GLY A 77 -8.19 18.93 -9.17
N GLU A 78 -7.89 18.97 -10.47
CA GLU A 78 -8.60 19.79 -11.47
C GLU A 78 -9.51 18.97 -12.39
N GLN A 79 -9.05 17.79 -12.81
CA GLN A 79 -9.72 16.97 -13.83
C GLN A 79 -10.59 15.85 -13.22
N GLY A 80 -10.53 15.65 -11.90
CA GLY A 80 -11.31 14.62 -11.20
C GLY A 80 -10.86 13.19 -11.53
N GLU A 81 -9.57 13.00 -11.80
CA GLU A 81 -8.98 11.70 -12.10
C GLU A 81 -8.96 10.75 -10.89
N ALA A 82 -8.86 9.44 -11.13
CA ALA A 82 -8.84 8.43 -10.08
C ALA A 82 -7.64 8.58 -9.12
N ILE A 83 -7.94 8.55 -7.81
CA ILE A 83 -7.00 8.78 -6.69
C ILE A 83 -6.12 7.55 -6.41
N ASN A 84 -6.51 6.39 -6.94
CA ASN A 84 -5.92 5.08 -6.67
C ASN A 84 -4.78 4.67 -7.63
N LYS A 85 -4.28 5.58 -8.49
CA LYS A 85 -3.29 5.24 -9.53
C LYS A 85 -1.84 5.25 -9.03
N CYS A 86 -1.58 5.76 -7.83
CA CYS A 86 -0.22 5.82 -7.27
C CYS A 86 0.22 4.47 -6.65
N ALA A 87 0.75 3.57 -7.47
CA ALA A 87 1.32 2.29 -7.03
C ALA A 87 2.36 2.40 -5.89
N PRO A 88 3.36 3.32 -5.92
CA PRO A 88 4.35 3.41 -4.83
C PRO A 88 3.81 4.07 -3.56
N GLY A 89 2.75 4.88 -3.66
CA GLY A 89 2.11 5.52 -2.50
C GLY A 89 1.17 4.57 -1.76
N GLY A 90 0.62 3.58 -2.48
CA GLY A 90 -0.29 2.59 -1.90
C GLY A 90 -1.51 3.23 -1.22
N GLU A 91 -2.16 2.43 -0.38
CA GLU A 91 -3.46 2.77 0.19
C GLU A 91 -3.42 4.02 1.06
N GLN A 92 -2.31 4.22 1.78
CA GLN A 92 -2.16 5.34 2.70
C GLN A 92 -2.17 6.70 1.99
N VAL A 93 -1.59 6.80 0.79
CA VAL A 93 -1.59 8.04 0.01
C VAL A 93 -2.98 8.30 -0.57
N MET A 94 -3.64 7.24 -1.07
CA MET A 94 -5.00 7.33 -1.60
C MET A 94 -6.02 7.78 -0.53
N LEU A 95 -5.96 7.22 0.68
CA LEU A 95 -6.84 7.60 1.79
C LEU A 95 -6.68 9.08 2.19
N LYS A 96 -5.44 9.58 2.26
CA LYS A 96 -5.19 10.99 2.58
C LYS A 96 -5.70 11.94 1.50
N ILE A 97 -5.55 11.56 0.23
CA ILE A 97 -6.08 12.35 -0.88
C ILE A 97 -7.61 12.30 -0.90
N ALA A 98 -8.22 11.15 -0.61
CA ALA A 98 -9.67 10.99 -0.47
C ALA A 98 -10.23 11.86 0.66
N GLU A 99 -9.56 11.90 1.83
CA GLU A 99 -9.91 12.80 2.94
C GLU A 99 -9.80 14.27 2.55
N LEU A 100 -8.75 14.66 1.82
CA LEU A 100 -8.57 16.04 1.37
C LEU A 100 -9.62 16.49 0.35
N LEU A 101 -10.07 15.59 -0.53
CA LEU A 101 -11.05 15.89 -1.58
C LEU A 101 -12.50 15.61 -1.15
N GLY A 102 -12.71 14.93 -0.01
CA GLY A 102 -14.04 14.52 0.45
C GLY A 102 -14.71 13.49 -0.46
N VAL A 103 -13.92 12.64 -1.13
CA VAL A 103 -14.39 11.62 -2.07
C VAL A 103 -14.30 10.23 -1.43
N ASP A 104 -15.21 9.33 -1.76
CA ASP A 104 -15.16 7.94 -1.26
C ASP A 104 -13.86 7.23 -1.67
N PRO A 105 -13.22 6.49 -0.75
CA PRO A 105 -11.95 5.82 -0.99
C PRO A 105 -12.12 4.73 -2.06
N GLN A 106 -11.29 4.78 -3.10
CA GLN A 106 -11.30 3.82 -4.19
C GLN A 106 -10.25 2.72 -3.95
N PRO A 107 -10.56 1.44 -4.20
CA PRO A 107 -9.58 0.37 -4.04
C PRO A 107 -8.39 0.57 -4.97
N ILE A 108 -7.18 0.31 -4.49
CA ILE A 108 -5.97 0.34 -5.32
C ILE A 108 -5.82 -1.00 -6.02
N GLY A 109 -5.86 -0.98 -7.34
CA GLY A 109 -5.91 -2.17 -8.17
C GLY A 109 -7.34 -2.54 -8.56
N GLU A 110 -7.48 -3.08 -9.77
CA GLU A 110 -8.76 -3.47 -10.35
C GLU A 110 -9.51 -4.46 -9.45
N GLY A 111 -10.73 -4.11 -9.07
CA GLY A 111 -11.71 -5.06 -8.58
C GLY A 111 -12.01 -4.92 -7.10
N ALA A 112 -13.27 -4.60 -6.84
CA ALA A 112 -13.89 -4.70 -5.54
C ALA A 112 -13.53 -6.01 -4.82
N VAL A 113 -13.26 -5.87 -3.53
CA VAL A 113 -13.09 -6.95 -2.57
C VAL A 113 -14.32 -7.86 -2.60
N ALA A 114 -14.22 -9.00 -3.28
CA ALA A 114 -14.69 -10.24 -2.69
C ALA A 114 -13.48 -10.79 -1.95
N GLU A 115 -13.59 -11.03 -0.64
CA GLU A 115 -12.51 -11.67 0.13
C GLU A 115 -11.97 -12.84 -0.69
N PRO A 116 -10.70 -12.82 -1.13
CA PRO A 116 -10.17 -13.92 -1.90
C PRO A 116 -10.17 -15.12 -0.97
N VAL A 117 -11.11 -16.04 -1.19
CA VAL A 117 -11.15 -17.31 -0.45
C VAL A 117 -9.80 -17.96 -0.69
N LYS A 118 -8.94 -17.97 0.33
CA LYS A 118 -7.57 -18.45 0.21
C LYS A 118 -7.63 -19.91 -0.20
N LYS A 119 -7.26 -20.18 -1.45
CA LYS A 119 -7.08 -21.53 -1.98
C LYS A 119 -5.70 -22.03 -1.59
N VAL A 120 -5.62 -23.31 -1.26
CA VAL A 120 -4.40 -24.02 -0.90
C VAL A 120 -4.21 -25.18 -1.87
N ALA A 121 -2.95 -25.45 -2.21
CA ALA A 121 -2.62 -26.59 -3.05
C ALA A 121 -2.82 -27.89 -2.27
N TYR A 122 -3.53 -28.84 -2.87
CA TYR A 122 -3.69 -30.21 -2.40
C TYR A 122 -2.98 -31.13 -3.38
N ILE A 123 -2.08 -31.97 -2.87
CA ILE A 123 -1.36 -32.98 -3.65
C ILE A 123 -2.04 -34.31 -3.35
N ASP A 124 -2.48 -35.00 -4.40
CA ASP A 124 -2.99 -36.36 -4.30
C ASP A 124 -1.83 -37.34 -4.11
N GLU A 125 -1.75 -37.96 -2.93
CA GLU A 125 -0.65 -38.84 -2.55
C GLU A 125 -0.56 -40.10 -3.44
N ASP A 126 -1.67 -40.60 -3.96
CA ASP A 126 -1.72 -41.82 -4.77
C ASP A 126 -1.12 -41.61 -6.17
N ASN A 127 -1.16 -40.37 -6.67
CA ASN A 127 -0.71 -39.99 -8.02
C ASN A 127 0.61 -39.21 -8.02
N CYS A 128 1.21 -38.98 -6.84
CA CYS A 128 2.47 -38.27 -6.69
C CYS A 128 3.68 -39.21 -6.83
N ILE A 129 4.42 -39.07 -7.94
CA ILE A 129 5.61 -39.91 -8.21
C ILE A 129 6.91 -39.40 -7.54
N GLY A 130 6.84 -38.32 -6.76
CA GLY A 130 8.01 -37.77 -6.09
C GLY A 130 9.05 -37.11 -7.02
N CYS A 131 8.61 -36.41 -8.08
CA CYS A 131 9.48 -35.79 -9.09
C CYS A 131 10.14 -34.46 -8.68
N VAL A 132 9.83 -33.91 -7.50
CA VAL A 132 10.44 -32.71 -6.88
C VAL A 132 10.23 -31.38 -7.64
N LYS A 133 9.68 -31.38 -8.86
CA LYS A 133 9.39 -30.17 -9.65
C LYS A 133 8.53 -29.13 -8.93
N CYS A 134 7.58 -29.57 -8.11
CA CYS A 134 6.71 -28.69 -7.34
C CYS A 134 7.45 -27.91 -6.24
N ILE A 135 8.47 -28.50 -5.60
CA ILE A 135 9.30 -27.82 -4.59
C ILE A 135 10.08 -26.68 -5.24
N GLN A 136 10.69 -26.92 -6.40
CA GLN A 136 11.55 -25.94 -7.08
C GLN A 136 10.84 -24.66 -7.54
N VAL A 137 9.52 -24.72 -7.73
CA VAL A 137 8.71 -23.59 -8.18
C VAL A 137 7.97 -22.90 -7.05
N CYS A 138 8.05 -23.42 -5.82
CA CYS A 138 7.34 -22.85 -4.69
C CYS A 138 8.14 -21.65 -4.13
N PRO A 139 7.63 -20.41 -4.24
CA PRO A 139 8.37 -19.23 -3.77
C PRO A 139 8.44 -19.08 -2.25
N VAL A 140 7.64 -19.88 -1.52
CA VAL A 140 7.49 -19.82 -0.06
C VAL A 140 7.82 -21.16 0.61
N ASP A 141 8.35 -22.12 -0.15
CA ASP A 141 8.75 -23.45 0.33
C ASP A 141 7.66 -24.18 1.14
N ALA A 142 6.40 -24.04 0.74
CA ALA A 142 5.26 -24.65 1.44
C ALA A 142 5.09 -26.16 1.19
N ILE A 143 5.89 -26.77 0.31
CA ILE A 143 5.77 -28.18 -0.08
C ILE A 143 6.90 -28.98 0.56
N VAL A 144 6.54 -30.05 1.28
CA VAL A 144 7.48 -30.93 1.99
C VAL A 144 7.46 -32.32 1.35
N GLY A 145 8.63 -32.88 1.13
CA GLY A 145 8.81 -34.23 0.58
C GLY A 145 10.27 -34.50 0.27
N ALA A 146 10.55 -35.71 -0.21
CA ALA A 146 11.88 -36.12 -0.65
C ALA A 146 11.81 -36.69 -2.08
N THR A 147 12.97 -36.79 -2.73
CA THR A 147 13.08 -37.40 -4.06
C THR A 147 12.57 -38.84 -4.02
N ARG A 148 11.66 -39.20 -4.95
CA ARG A 148 10.96 -40.51 -4.99
C ARG A 148 10.07 -40.80 -3.78
N ALA A 149 9.76 -39.80 -2.96
CA ALA A 149 8.75 -39.89 -1.91
C ALA A 149 7.55 -39.00 -2.25
N MET A 150 6.38 -39.32 -1.69
CA MET A 150 5.19 -38.49 -1.81
C MET A 150 5.43 -37.12 -1.16
N HIS A 151 4.86 -36.08 -1.78
CA HIS A 151 4.96 -34.71 -1.29
C HIS A 151 3.65 -34.30 -0.64
N THR A 152 3.72 -33.47 0.39
CA THR A 152 2.55 -32.87 1.05
C THR A 152 2.71 -31.36 1.17
N VAL A 153 1.61 -30.65 1.34
CA VAL A 153 1.60 -29.18 1.42
C VAL A 153 1.31 -28.74 2.85
N ILE A 154 2.17 -27.86 3.38
CA ILE A 154 1.91 -27.15 4.62
C ILE A 154 0.89 -26.04 4.33
N THR A 155 -0.34 -26.26 4.78
CA THR A 155 -1.48 -25.40 4.48
C THR A 155 -1.34 -23.98 5.01
N ASP A 156 -0.57 -23.79 6.08
CA ASP A 156 -0.39 -22.48 6.71
C ASP A 156 0.72 -21.65 6.05
N ALA A 157 1.65 -22.29 5.34
CA ALA A 157 2.70 -21.62 4.56
C ALA A 157 2.29 -21.39 3.10
N CYS A 158 1.32 -22.15 2.58
CA CYS A 158 0.87 -22.03 1.20
C CYS A 158 0.14 -20.70 0.96
N THR A 159 0.63 -19.92 0.00
CA THR A 159 0.04 -18.63 -0.39
C THR A 159 -1.04 -18.74 -1.46
N GLY A 160 -1.22 -19.92 -2.07
CA GLY A 160 -2.20 -20.13 -3.13
C GLY A 160 -1.80 -19.52 -4.48
N CYS A 161 -0.50 -19.52 -4.80
CA CYS A 161 0.04 -18.88 -6.02
C CYS A 161 -0.07 -19.73 -7.30
N ASP A 162 -0.59 -20.96 -7.23
CA ASP A 162 -0.84 -21.90 -8.34
C ASP A 162 0.37 -22.32 -9.20
N LEU A 163 1.57 -21.81 -8.91
CA LEU A 163 2.80 -22.08 -9.65
C LEU A 163 3.20 -23.56 -9.67
N CYS A 164 2.75 -24.36 -8.69
CA CYS A 164 3.06 -25.78 -8.58
C CYS A 164 2.26 -26.68 -9.55
N VAL A 165 1.14 -26.21 -10.09
CA VAL A 165 0.24 -27.02 -10.93
C VAL A 165 0.87 -27.31 -12.29
N ALA A 166 1.33 -26.28 -13.01
CA ALA A 166 1.85 -26.41 -14.37
C ALA A 166 3.11 -27.30 -14.50
N PRO A 167 4.06 -27.30 -13.55
CA PRO A 167 5.25 -28.15 -13.61
C PRO A 167 5.01 -29.62 -13.26
N CYS A 168 3.82 -29.98 -12.75
CA CYS A 168 3.53 -31.34 -12.29
C CYS A 168 3.31 -32.29 -13.49
N PRO A 169 4.17 -33.31 -13.69
CA PRO A 169 4.09 -34.19 -14.86
C PRO A 169 2.88 -35.14 -14.82
N THR A 170 2.38 -35.45 -13.62
CA THR A 170 1.19 -36.31 -13.42
C THR A 170 -0.08 -35.51 -13.18
N ASN A 171 -0.01 -34.17 -13.14
CA ASN A 171 -1.12 -33.29 -12.79
C ASN A 171 -1.83 -33.67 -11.47
N CYS A 172 -1.11 -34.18 -10.47
CA CYS A 172 -1.66 -34.61 -9.18
C CYS A 172 -1.96 -33.46 -8.20
N ILE A 173 -1.91 -32.20 -8.63
CA ILE A 173 -2.06 -31.03 -7.74
C ILE A 173 -3.33 -30.27 -8.09
N THR A 174 -4.20 -30.08 -7.10
CA THR A 174 -5.48 -29.36 -7.23
C THR A 174 -5.56 -28.22 -6.23
N MET A 175 -6.15 -27.11 -6.64
CA MET A 175 -6.38 -25.96 -5.76
C MET A 175 -7.74 -26.06 -5.10
N ILE A 176 -7.76 -26.20 -3.79
CA ILE A 176 -8.97 -26.34 -2.99
C ILE A 176 -9.01 -25.28 -1.90
N THR A 177 -10.19 -24.98 -1.38
CA THR A 177 -10.34 -24.06 -0.25
C THR A 177 -9.91 -24.73 1.06
N LYS A 178 -9.54 -23.92 2.07
CA LYS A 178 -9.21 -24.44 3.41
C LYS A 178 -10.40 -25.19 4.04
N GLU A 179 -11.63 -24.84 3.66
CA GLU A 179 -12.86 -25.50 4.11
C GLU A 179 -13.01 -26.90 3.51
N GLU A 180 -12.81 -27.03 2.19
CA GLU A 180 -12.82 -28.32 1.49
C GLU A 180 -11.70 -29.24 1.97
N LEU A 181 -10.50 -28.70 2.22
CA LEU A 181 -9.39 -29.49 2.75
C LEU A 181 -9.70 -30.04 4.15
N ARG A 182 -10.36 -29.26 5.01
CA ARG A 182 -10.83 -29.75 6.31
C ARG A 182 -11.83 -30.89 6.10
N ALA A 183 -12.79 -30.75 5.19
CA ALA A 183 -13.77 -31.79 4.90
C ALA A 183 -13.12 -33.11 4.39
N LEU A 184 -12.09 -33.03 3.54
CA LEU A 184 -11.33 -34.20 3.08
C LEU A 184 -10.61 -34.90 4.23
N LYS A 185 -9.95 -34.14 5.12
CA LYS A 185 -9.32 -34.69 6.33
C LYS A 185 -10.33 -35.37 7.26
N PHE A 186 -11.53 -34.82 7.40
CA PHE A 186 -12.59 -35.45 8.21
C PHE A 186 -13.15 -36.73 7.59
N LYS A 187 -13.19 -36.82 6.25
CA LYS A 187 -13.66 -38.02 5.55
C LYS A 187 -12.68 -39.19 5.69
N SER A 188 -11.37 -38.92 5.71
CA SER A 188 -10.36 -39.96 5.99
C SER A 188 -10.36 -40.40 7.45
N LEU A 189 -10.67 -39.50 8.39
CA LEU A 189 -10.89 -39.82 9.80
C LEU A 189 -12.16 -40.66 10.03
N ALA A 190 -13.23 -40.43 9.26
CA ALA A 190 -14.46 -41.22 9.34
C ALA A 190 -14.32 -42.65 8.79
N ALA A 191 -13.24 -42.95 8.04
CA ALA A 191 -12.92 -44.29 7.56
C ALA A 191 -12.12 -45.12 8.59
N ILE A 192 -11.64 -44.50 9.67
CA ILE A 192 -10.98 -45.18 10.78
C ILE A 192 -12.08 -45.61 11.75
N SER A 193 -12.35 -46.91 11.81
CA SER A 193 -13.25 -47.46 12.82
C SER A 193 -12.67 -47.20 14.22
N ILE A 194 -13.51 -46.66 15.11
CA ILE A 194 -13.19 -46.25 16.48
C ILE A 194 -12.54 -47.38 17.31
N ASP A 195 -12.64 -48.64 16.87
CA ASP A 195 -12.11 -49.82 17.55
C ASP A 195 -10.57 -49.84 17.66
N GLU A 196 -9.84 -49.19 16.75
CA GLU A 196 -8.37 -49.19 16.77
C GLU A 196 -7.77 -48.10 17.68
N ILE A 197 -8.52 -47.04 17.97
CA ILE A 197 -8.08 -45.92 18.82
C ILE A 197 -8.23 -46.25 20.32
N ILE A 198 -9.21 -47.10 20.70
CA ILE A 198 -9.53 -47.37 22.11
C ILE A 198 -8.47 -48.25 22.81
N THR A 199 -7.61 -48.99 22.09
CA THR A 199 -6.65 -49.93 22.73
C THR A 199 -5.27 -49.34 23.01
N LYS A 200 -4.93 -48.14 22.52
CA LYS A 200 -3.64 -47.53 22.84
C LYS A 200 -3.86 -46.28 23.69
N PRO A 201 -3.74 -46.38 25.04
CA PRO A 201 -3.91 -45.23 25.90
C PRO A 201 -2.81 -44.21 25.58
N LEU A 202 -3.23 -42.98 25.31
CA LEU A 202 -2.39 -41.80 25.41
C LEU A 202 -2.07 -41.63 26.90
N THR A 203 -0.92 -42.13 27.33
CA THR A 203 -0.31 -41.63 28.57
C THR A 203 0.50 -40.41 28.19
N ASP A 204 -0.05 -39.25 28.55
CA ASP A 204 0.66 -37.98 28.57
C ASP A 204 1.71 -38.05 29.68
N ASP A 205 2.92 -38.51 29.37
CA ASP A 205 4.14 -38.24 30.14
C ASP A 205 5.34 -38.66 29.29
N ASP A 206 6.05 -37.67 28.75
CA ASP A 206 7.50 -37.55 28.85
C ASP A 206 7.90 -36.29 28.08
N THR A 207 7.68 -35.16 28.76
CA THR A 207 8.66 -34.09 28.61
C THR A 207 9.97 -34.65 29.14
N ASN A 208 11.01 -34.56 28.30
CA ASN A 208 12.43 -34.68 28.63
C ASN A 208 13.08 -36.07 28.44
N ASN A 209 14.28 -36.00 27.86
CA ASN A 209 15.30 -37.04 27.79
C ASN A 209 15.31 -37.95 26.55
N GLN A 210 15.88 -37.43 25.45
CA GLN A 210 17.16 -37.94 24.89
C GLN A 210 17.92 -36.80 24.21
N VAL A 211 18.43 -35.87 25.03
CA VAL A 211 19.74 -35.28 24.78
C VAL A 211 20.75 -36.34 25.18
N ASN A 212 21.10 -37.28 24.28
CA ASN A 212 22.39 -38.00 24.28
C ASN A 212 22.39 -39.23 23.36
N ASN A 213 23.51 -39.36 22.64
CA ASN A 213 24.07 -40.57 22.01
C ASN A 213 23.93 -40.66 20.48
N ASN A 214 24.69 -39.83 19.76
CA ASN A 214 25.97 -40.30 19.20
C ASN A 214 26.63 -39.20 18.36
N SER A 215 27.56 -38.47 19.00
CA SER A 215 28.72 -37.94 18.32
C SER A 215 29.65 -39.11 18.00
N GLN A 216 29.89 -39.34 16.70
CA GLN A 216 30.94 -40.13 16.03
C GLN A 216 30.27 -40.63 14.74
N ASN A 217 30.70 -40.39 13.50
CA ASN A 217 31.97 -40.02 12.86
C ASN A 217 31.57 -40.02 11.35
N THR A 218 31.87 -39.10 10.42
CA THR A 218 33.13 -38.53 9.92
C THR A 218 32.73 -37.48 8.85
N ASN A 219 33.44 -36.35 8.79
CA ASN A 219 34.02 -35.65 7.60
C ASN A 219 33.35 -35.90 6.23
N GLU A 220 33.00 -34.93 5.39
CA GLU A 220 33.80 -33.86 4.74
C GLU A 220 32.80 -32.84 4.15
N GLY A 221 32.95 -31.53 4.34
CA GLY A 221 33.64 -30.71 3.36
C GLY A 221 32.77 -29.54 2.93
N CYS A 222 33.02 -28.37 3.53
CA CYS A 222 32.58 -27.07 3.04
C CYS A 222 33.51 -26.68 1.88
N GLN A 223 32.97 -26.56 0.67
CA GLN A 223 33.45 -25.67 -0.40
C GLN A 223 32.24 -25.11 -1.14
#